data_AF-A0A2X3J445-F1
#
_entry.id   AF-A0A2X3J445-F1
#
_cell.length_a   1.000
_cell.length_b   1.000
_cell.length_c   1.000
_cell.angle_alpha   90.00
_cell.angle_beta   90.00
_cell.angle_gamma   90.00
#
_symmetry.space_group_name_H-M   'P 1'
#
loop_
_entity.id
_entity.type
_entity.pdbx_description
1 polymer ?
#
loop_
_entity_poly.entity_id
_entity_poly.type
_entity_poly.pdbx_seq_one_letter_code
_entity_poly.pdbx_strand_id
1 'polypeptide(L)' 'MLLPRVGVFLLVGLCLVSQASAEDLLSPAKREIAMKLVSSAENSSLDWRKQYAYIEDIDDDRGYTAGLIGFTSANGRYA' A
#
# COMPACT_ATOMS: atom_id res chain seq x y z
N MET A 1 -17.70 -26.87 -45.20
CA MET A 1 -18.29 -25.98 -44.17
C MET A 1 -17.78 -26.37 -42.78
N LEU A 2 -16.53 -26.03 -42.40
CA LEU A 2 -15.96 -26.44 -41.09
C LEU A 2 -15.16 -25.35 -40.37
N LEU A 3 -14.98 -24.16 -40.95
CA LEU A 3 -14.10 -23.12 -40.39
C LEU A 3 -14.65 -22.27 -39.22
N PRO A 4 -15.96 -22.02 -39.01
CA PRO A 4 -16.37 -21.03 -38.01
C PRO A 4 -16.31 -21.56 -36.56
N ARG A 5 -16.20 -22.88 -36.35
CA ARG A 5 -16.29 -23.50 -35.02
C ARG A 5 -14.96 -23.51 -34.26
N VAL A 6 -13.82 -23.53 -34.96
CA VAL A 6 -12.48 -23.53 -34.34
C VAL A 6 -12.10 -22.12 -33.86
N GLY A 7 -12.46 -21.08 -34.64
CA GLY A 7 -12.16 -19.68 -34.29
C GLY A 7 -12.89 -19.18 -33.03
N VAL A 8 -14.13 -19.62 -32.82
CA VAL A 8 -14.91 -19.27 -31.61
C VAL A 8 -14.31 -19.95 -30.36
N PHE A 9 -13.83 -21.19 -30.49
CA PHE A 9 -13.21 -21.91 -29.37
C PHE A 9 -11.88 -21.29 -28.94
N LEU A 10 -11.09 -20.79 -29.90
CA LEU A 10 -9.82 -20.11 -29.63
C LEU A 10 -10.03 -18.72 -28.98
N LEU A 11 -11.07 -17.98 -29.38
CA LEU A 11 -11.40 -16.67 -28.81
C LEU A 11 -11.99 -16.76 -27.39
N VAL A 12 -12.82 -17.78 -27.11
CA VAL A 12 -13.36 -18.03 -25.77
C VAL A 12 -12.29 -18.55 -24.82
N GLY A 13 -11.39 -19.42 -25.30
CA GLY A 13 -10.27 -19.93 -24.51
C GLY A 13 -9.29 -18.84 -24.07
N LEU A 14 -9.04 -17.83 -24.91
CA LEU A 14 -8.14 -16.71 -24.59
C LEU A 14 -8.72 -15.78 -23.52
N CYS A 15 -10.05 -15.63 -23.47
CA CYS A 15 -10.73 -14.74 -22.52
C CYS A 15 -10.71 -15.28 -21.07
N LEU A 16 -10.70 -16.60 -20.89
CA LEU A 16 -10.66 -17.24 -19.56
C LEU A 16 -9.27 -17.20 -18.90
N VAL A 17 -8.20 -17.01 -19.69
CA VAL A 17 -6.81 -16.99 -19.18
C VAL A 17 -6.44 -15.62 -18.59
N SER A 18 -7.15 -14.55 -18.92
CA SER A 18 -6.75 -13.17 -18.61
C SER A 18 -7.34 -12.58 -17.33
N GLN A 19 -7.96 -13.36 -16.44
CA GLN A 19 -8.34 -12.85 -15.12
C GLN A 19 -7.12 -12.81 -14.19
N ALA A 20 -6.24 -11.83 -14.41
CA ALA A 20 -5.30 -11.41 -13.40
C ALA A 20 -6.12 -10.78 -12.25
N SER A 21 -6.41 -11.56 -11.22
CA SER A 21 -7.03 -11.05 -10.00
C SER A 21 -6.16 -9.92 -9.46
N ALA A 22 -6.72 -8.71 -9.36
CA ALA A 22 -6.02 -7.60 -8.72
C ALA A 22 -5.74 -8.00 -7.27
N GLU A 23 -4.47 -8.30 -6.97
CA GLU A 23 -4.07 -8.68 -5.61
C GLU A 23 -4.41 -7.56 -4.62
N ASP A 24 -4.97 -7.91 -3.47
CA ASP A 24 -5.32 -6.91 -2.46
C ASP A 24 -4.06 -6.33 -1.79
N LEU A 25 -4.18 -5.16 -1.16
CA LEU A 25 -3.11 -4.49 -0.43
C LEU A 25 -2.56 -5.33 0.74
N LEU A 26 -3.33 -6.32 1.19
CA LEU A 26 -2.91 -7.28 2.21
C LEU A 26 -1.87 -8.30 1.72
N SER A 27 -1.64 -8.42 0.40
CA SER A 27 -0.60 -9.32 -0.10
C SER A 27 0.78 -8.87 0.41
N PRO A 28 1.69 -9.79 0.79
CA PRO A 28 2.97 -9.41 1.37
C PRO A 28 3.78 -8.42 0.51
N ALA A 29 3.75 -8.61 -0.81
CA ALA A 29 4.44 -7.75 -1.75
C ALA A 29 3.81 -6.35 -1.84
N LYS A 30 2.48 -6.26 -1.95
CA LYS A 30 1.79 -4.96 -2.01
C LYS A 30 1.83 -4.22 -0.68
N ARG A 31 1.76 -4.94 0.44
CA ARG A 31 1.94 -4.37 1.79
C ARG A 31 3.32 -3.75 1.94
N GLU A 32 4.39 -4.43 1.52
CA GLU A 32 5.74 -3.87 1.59
C GLU A 32 5.88 -2.58 0.75
N ILE A 33 5.26 -2.54 -0.43
CA ILE A 33 5.23 -1.33 -1.26
C ILE A 33 4.41 -0.21 -0.58
N ALA A 34 3.25 -0.53 -0.02
CA ALA A 34 2.41 0.44 0.69
C ALA A 34 3.16 1.06 1.89
N MET A 35 3.88 0.25 2.67
CA MET A 35 4.69 0.75 3.80
C MET A 35 5.81 1.69 3.32
N LYS A 36 6.46 1.37 2.19
CA LYS A 36 7.49 2.23 1.58
C LYS A 36 6.91 3.55 1.08
N LEU A 37 5.72 3.54 0.49
CA LEU A 37 5.03 4.74 0.03
C LEU A 37 4.73 5.68 1.20
N VAL A 38 4.16 5.16 2.28
CA VAL A 38 3.88 5.95 3.50
C VAL A 38 5.17 6.54 4.07
N SER A 39 6.20 5.72 4.29
CA SER A 39 7.49 6.20 4.81
C SER A 39 8.17 7.23 3.90
N SER A 40 7.98 7.15 2.58
CA SER A 40 8.53 8.14 1.66
C SER A 40 7.85 9.50 1.79
N ALA A 41 6.55 9.52 2.06
CA ALA A 41 5.79 10.74 2.27
C ALA A 41 6.09 11.37 3.64
N GLU A 42 6.13 10.55 4.69
CA GLU A 42 6.28 11.01 6.08
C GLU A 42 7.75 11.30 6.45
N ASN A 43 8.70 10.53 5.92
CA ASN A 43 10.09 10.53 6.41
C ASN A 43 11.14 10.61 5.29
N SER A 44 10.74 10.87 4.04
CA SER A 44 11.65 10.95 2.88
C SER A 44 12.58 9.74 2.75
N SER A 45 12.13 8.56 3.17
CA SER A 45 12.91 7.31 3.23
C SER A 45 12.06 6.11 2.86
N LEU A 46 12.66 5.10 2.22
CA LEU A 46 12.00 3.82 1.94
C LEU A 46 12.18 2.80 3.08
N ASP A 47 13.06 3.09 4.04
CA ASP A 47 13.34 2.20 5.17
C ASP A 47 12.35 2.45 6.31
N TRP A 48 11.10 2.03 6.09
CA TRP A 48 9.99 2.25 7.02
C TRP A 48 10.25 1.61 8.39
N ARG A 49 11.02 0.52 8.46
CA ARG A 49 11.30 -0.19 9.71
C ARG A 49 12.12 0.64 10.71
N LYS A 50 12.89 1.65 10.25
CA LYS A 50 13.58 2.58 11.16
C LYS A 50 12.63 3.47 11.96
N GLN A 51 11.41 3.69 11.47
CA GLN A 51 10.45 4.59 12.09
C GLN A 51 9.73 3.97 13.30
N TYR A 52 9.93 2.67 13.57
CA TYR A 52 9.40 2.05 14.80
C TYR A 52 9.90 2.73 16.07
N ALA A 53 11.13 3.28 16.05
CA ALA A 53 11.73 3.98 17.18
C ALA A 53 11.60 5.50 17.09
N TYR A 54 10.98 6.03 16.03
CA TYR A 54 10.80 7.47 15.88
C TYR A 54 9.84 7.98 16.96
N ILE A 55 10.27 9.01 17.68
CA ILE A 55 9.46 9.77 18.64
C ILE A 55 10.05 11.17 18.75
N GLU A 56 9.25 12.18 18.51
CA GLU A 56 9.64 13.58 18.57
C GLU A 56 8.43 14.44 18.91
N ASP A 57 8.59 15.46 19.75
CA ASP A 57 7.63 16.55 19.83
C ASP A 57 8.01 17.57 18.76
N ILE A 58 7.15 17.71 17.75
CA ILE A 58 7.42 18.55 16.57
C ILE A 58 6.82 19.96 16.71
N ASP A 59 6.44 20.34 17.93
CA ASP A 59 5.87 21.65 18.27
C ASP A 59 4.59 21.98 17.45
N ASP A 60 3.77 20.97 17.13
CA ASP A 60 2.52 21.11 16.37
C ASP A 60 1.24 21.00 17.23
N ASP A 61 1.39 21.17 18.55
CA ASP A 61 0.35 21.05 19.60
C ASP A 61 -0.28 19.64 19.71
N ARG A 62 0.35 18.60 19.15
CA ARG A 62 -0.08 17.19 19.28
C ARG A 62 0.76 16.40 20.30
N GLY A 63 1.66 17.08 21.01
CA GLY A 63 2.66 16.47 21.87
C GLY A 63 3.58 15.55 21.06
N TYR A 64 4.04 14.45 21.68
CA TYR A 64 4.89 13.50 20.98
C TYR A 64 4.19 12.85 19.80
N THR A 65 4.84 12.93 18.63
CA THR A 65 4.54 12.18 17.42
C THR A 65 5.49 11.00 17.31
N ALA A 66 4.95 9.79 17.19
CA ALA A 66 5.75 8.56 17.23
C ALA A 66 5.32 7.50 16.22
N GLY A 67 6.27 6.63 15.88
CA GLY A 67 6.03 5.44 15.09
C GLY A 67 5.84 5.69 13.59
N LEU A 68 5.40 4.63 12.90
CA LEU A 68 5.36 4.52 11.45
C LEU A 68 4.46 5.51 10.71
N ILE A 69 3.38 5.95 11.36
CA ILE A 69 2.31 6.74 10.74
C ILE A 69 2.00 8.02 11.54
N GLY A 70 2.88 8.40 12.47
CA GLY A 70 2.70 9.58 13.30
C GLY A 70 1.56 9.45 14.31
N PHE A 71 1.61 8.44 15.18
CA PHE A 71 0.72 8.38 16.35
C PHE A 71 1.03 9.55 17.27
N THR A 72 0.02 10.32 17.66
CA THR A 72 0.20 11.49 18.51
C THR A 72 -0.29 11.22 19.93
N SER A 73 0.42 11.75 20.93
CA SER A 73 0.00 11.68 22.34
C SER A 73 -1.21 12.55 22.67
N ALA A 74 -1.43 13.60 21.87
CA ALA A 74 -2.55 14.51 21.98
C ALA A 74 -3.18 14.79 20.60
N ASN A 75 -4.37 15.38 20.61
CA ASN A 75 -5.22 15.50 19.43
C ASN A 75 -5.25 16.93 18.85
N GLY A 76 -4.24 17.76 19.15
CA GLY A 76 -4.18 19.15 18.66
C GLY A 76 -5.20 20.09 19.32
N ARG A 77 -5.60 19.83 20.58
CA ARG A 77 -6.52 20.70 21.33
C ARG A 77 -5.90 21.01 22.69
N TYR A 78 -5.06 22.05 22.71
CA TYR A 78 -4.43 22.67 23.88
C TYR A 78 -3.75 21.68 24.84
N ALA A 79 -2.43 21.57 24.72
CA ALA A 79 -1.57 21.06 25.80
C ALA A 79 -1.44 22.11 26.91
#